data_AF-A0AAD4QX85-F1
#
_entry.id   AF-A0AAD4QX85-F1
#
_cell.length_a   1.000
_cell.length_b   1.000
_cell.length_c   1.000
_cell.angle_alpha   90.00
_cell.angle_beta   90.00
_cell.angle_gamma   90.00
#
_symmetry.space_group_name_H-M   'P 1'
#
loop_
_entity.id
_entity.type
_entity.pdbx_description
1 polymer ?
#
loop_
_entity_poly.entity_id
_entity_poly.type
_entity_poly.pdbx_seq_one_letter_code
_entity_poly.pdbx_strand_id
1 'polypeptide(L)'
;MEDVKTRDVDKFALFKKIQQNKALLFGKFSNTVTRGAKDAKWEEIRLELVAEGHPYFEDKTAKQIKDNLWALSKSRTIAKVDQAKKTGSDGVPKFSDVCINVFYCSY
;
A
#
# COMPACT_ATOMS: atom_id res chain seq x y z
N MET A 1 2.79 19.81 17.85
CA MET A 1 2.66 19.74 16.37
C MET A 1 3.55 18.59 15.88
N GLU A 2 3.20 17.35 16.25
CA GLU A 2 4.03 16.15 15.98
C GLU A 2 3.30 15.04 15.18
N ASP A 3 1.97 15.12 15.08
CA ASP A 3 1.12 14.06 14.50
C ASP A 3 1.20 13.86 12.98
N VAL A 4 1.78 14.79 12.22
CA VAL A 4 1.77 14.73 10.76
C VAL A 4 2.83 13.76 10.22
N LYS A 5 3.98 13.63 10.89
CA LYS A 5 5.08 12.75 10.43
C LYS A 5 4.78 11.27 10.67
N THR A 6 4.13 10.92 11.77
CA THR A 6 3.85 9.53 12.16
C THR A 6 2.96 8.83 11.14
N ARG A 7 1.93 9.54 10.64
CA ARG A 7 0.99 8.96 9.65
C ARG A 7 1.62 8.61 8.32
N ASP A 8 2.64 9.34 7.89
CA ASP A 8 3.33 9.04 6.62
C ASP A 8 4.36 7.92 6.80
N VAL A 9 4.95 7.79 7.99
CA VAL A 9 5.78 6.62 8.36
C VAL A 9 4.95 5.34 8.41
N ASP A 10 3.77 5.37 9.02
CA ASP A 10 2.85 4.23 9.08
C ASP A 10 2.41 3.77 7.69
N LYS A 11 2.03 4.72 6.81
CA LYS A 11 1.68 4.40 5.42
C LYS A 11 2.85 3.82 4.66
N PHE A 12 4.07 4.33 4.88
CA PHE A 12 5.26 3.82 4.23
C PHE A 12 5.56 2.38 4.64
N ALA A 13 5.45 2.06 5.94
CA ALA A 13 5.58 0.70 6.46
C ALA A 13 4.56 -0.25 5.83
N LEU A 14 3.28 0.18 5.75
CA LEU A 14 2.23 -0.56 5.07
C LEU A 14 2.58 -0.84 3.60
N PHE A 15 3.00 0.17 2.84
CA PHE A 15 3.33 -0.03 1.42
C PHE A 15 4.55 -0.92 1.21
N LYS A 16 5.53 -0.86 2.11
CA LYS A 16 6.70 -1.76 2.08
C LYS A 16 6.26 -3.22 2.27
N LYS A 17 5.38 -3.50 3.24
CA LYS A 17 4.82 -4.85 3.46
C LYS A 17 3.97 -5.32 2.29
N ILE A 18 3.18 -4.44 1.69
CA ILE A 18 2.39 -4.75 0.49
C ILE A 18 3.31 -5.07 -0.69
N GLN A 19 4.41 -4.33 -0.86
CA GLN A 19 5.39 -4.59 -1.92
C GLN A 19 6.04 -5.97 -1.77
N GLN A 20 6.44 -6.33 -0.54
CA GLN A 20 7.04 -7.64 -0.24
C GLN A 20 6.07 -8.80 -0.49
N ASN A 21 4.76 -8.58 -0.28
CA ASN A 21 3.73 -9.60 -0.42
C ASN A 21 2.91 -9.47 -1.71
N LYS A 22 3.37 -8.66 -2.68
CA LYS A 22 2.64 -8.29 -3.89
C LYS A 22 2.17 -9.51 -4.69
N ALA A 23 3.01 -10.54 -4.80
CA ALA A 23 2.72 -11.76 -5.54
C ALA A 23 1.49 -12.50 -5.00
N LEU A 24 1.30 -12.52 -3.69
CA LEU A 24 0.16 -13.19 -3.07
C LEU A 24 -1.08 -12.29 -3.05
N LEU A 25 -0.91 -11.00 -2.75
CA LEU A 25 -2.03 -10.04 -2.68
C LEU A 25 -2.65 -9.75 -4.05
N PHE A 26 -1.83 -9.59 -5.08
CA PHE A 26 -2.26 -9.17 -6.42
C PHE A 26 -1.98 -10.20 -7.51
N GLY A 27 -1.41 -11.36 -7.16
CA GLY A 27 -1.27 -12.47 -8.09
C GLY A 27 -2.60 -12.95 -8.66
N LYS A 28 -2.53 -13.61 -9.81
CA LYS A 28 -3.67 -14.30 -10.42
C LYS A 28 -4.16 -15.37 -9.46
N PHE A 29 -5.47 -15.63 -9.48
CA PHE A 29 -6.04 -16.72 -8.70
C PHE A 29 -5.43 -18.05 -9.13
N SER A 30 -5.05 -18.85 -8.15
CA SER A 30 -4.46 -20.18 -8.32
C SER A 30 -4.88 -21.06 -7.15
N ASN A 31 -4.47 -22.33 -7.17
CA ASN A 31 -4.71 -23.24 -6.04
C ASN A 31 -4.08 -22.75 -4.72
N THR A 32 -3.07 -21.88 -4.79
CA THR A 32 -2.40 -21.27 -3.63
C THR A 32 -2.85 -19.84 -3.36
N VAL A 33 -3.21 -19.08 -4.41
CA VAL A 33 -3.65 -17.70 -4.32
C VAL A 33 -5.17 -17.67 -4.40
N THR A 34 -5.83 -17.90 -3.27
CA THR A 34 -7.29 -17.86 -3.15
C THR A 34 -7.76 -16.52 -2.56
N ARG A 35 -9.07 -16.25 -2.62
CA ARG A 35 -9.66 -15.07 -1.97
C ARG A 35 -9.40 -15.09 -0.45
N GLY A 36 -9.56 -16.25 0.18
CA GLY A 36 -9.27 -16.44 1.59
C GLY A 36 -7.79 -16.20 1.93
N ALA A 37 -6.87 -16.68 1.09
CA ALA A 37 -5.44 -16.44 1.28
C ALA A 37 -5.08 -14.94 1.19
N LYS A 38 -5.72 -14.20 0.27
CA LYS A 38 -5.53 -12.75 0.16
C LYS A 38 -6.04 -12.00 1.38
N ASP A 39 -7.26 -12.30 1.83
CA ASP A 39 -7.86 -11.62 2.99
C ASP A 39 -7.09 -11.97 4.28
N ALA A 40 -6.65 -13.23 4.45
CA ALA A 40 -5.78 -13.64 5.54
C ALA A 40 -4.43 -12.88 5.53
N LYS A 41 -3.84 -12.68 4.35
CA LYS A 41 -2.57 -11.96 4.25
C LYS A 41 -2.70 -10.47 4.59
N TRP A 42 -3.84 -9.85 4.31
CA TRP A 42 -4.09 -8.47 4.75
C TRP A 42 -4.20 -8.34 6.27
N GLU A 43 -4.82 -9.31 6.93
CA GLU A 43 -4.84 -9.38 8.40
C GLU A 43 -3.44 -9.64 8.97
N GLU A 44 -2.67 -10.55 8.37
CA GLU A 44 -1.27 -10.82 8.77
C GLU A 44 -0.41 -9.55 8.69
N ILE A 45 -0.50 -8.80 7.58
CA ILE A 45 0.22 -7.53 7.41
C ILE A 45 -0.20 -6.51 8.48
N ARG A 46 -1.49 -6.44 8.83
CA ARG A 46 -1.96 -5.56 9.90
C ARG A 46 -1.32 -5.95 11.24
N LEU A 47 -1.35 -7.23 11.59
CA LEU A 47 -0.80 -7.73 12.86
C LEU A 47 0.71 -7.50 12.95
N GLU A 48 1.45 -7.73 11.86
CA GLU A 48 2.88 -7.42 11.77
C GLU A 48 3.15 -5.92 12.00
N LEU A 49 2.37 -5.03 11.38
CA LEU A 49 2.56 -3.59 11.55
C LEU A 49 2.27 -3.13 12.98
N VAL A 50 1.23 -3.68 13.63
CA VAL A 50 0.95 -3.41 15.04
C VAL A 50 2.11 -3.90 15.91
N ALA A 51 2.63 -5.10 15.66
CA ALA A 51 3.77 -5.66 16.38
C ALA A 51 5.07 -4.87 16.17
N GLU A 52 5.25 -4.26 14.98
CA GLU A 52 6.38 -3.37 14.65
C GLU A 52 6.26 -1.97 15.29
N GLY A 53 5.19 -1.70 16.05
CA GLY A 53 5.01 -0.45 16.78
C GLY A 53 4.24 0.62 16.00
N HIS A 54 3.38 0.22 15.06
CA HIS A 54 2.47 1.12 14.34
C HIS A 54 1.03 0.99 14.88
N PRO A 55 0.69 1.64 16.01
CA PRO A 55 -0.62 1.49 16.67
C PRO A 55 -1.78 2.02 15.81
N TYR A 56 -1.51 2.85 14.81
CA TYR A 56 -2.51 3.33 13.85
C TYR A 56 -3.29 2.19 13.14
N PHE A 57 -2.70 1.00 13.05
CA PHE A 57 -3.34 -0.17 12.44
C PHE A 57 -4.13 -1.03 13.43
N GLU A 58 -4.02 -0.79 14.73
CA GLU A 58 -4.74 -1.53 15.77
C GLU A 58 -6.24 -1.24 15.69
N ASP A 59 -6.62 0.02 15.53
CA ASP A 59 -8.03 0.45 15.42
C ASP A 59 -8.68 0.19 14.04
N LYS A 60 -7.94 -0.38 13.09
CA LYS A 60 -8.41 -0.55 11.70
C LYS A 60 -8.53 -2.00 11.33
N THR A 61 -9.62 -2.36 10.68
CA THR A 61 -9.77 -3.68 10.05
C THR A 61 -8.91 -3.80 8.80
N ALA A 62 -8.46 -5.02 8.45
CA ALA A 62 -7.78 -5.26 7.16
C ALA A 62 -8.58 -4.75 5.96
N LYS A 63 -9.92 -4.81 6.04
CA LYS A 63 -10.81 -4.27 5.00
C LYS A 63 -10.66 -2.75 4.87
N GLN A 64 -10.66 -2.00 5.96
CA GLN A 64 -10.42 -0.55 5.92
C GLN A 64 -9.01 -0.21 5.41
N ILE A 65 -8.01 -1.03 5.77
CA ILE A 65 -6.64 -0.87 5.26
C ILE A 65 -6.60 -1.06 3.74
N LYS A 66 -7.26 -2.09 3.22
CA LYS A 66 -7.35 -2.37 1.78
C LYS A 66 -8.16 -1.34 1.01
N ASP A 67 -9.38 -1.06 1.46
CA ASP A 67 -10.36 -0.29 0.70
C ASP A 67 -10.16 1.22 0.86
N ASN A 68 -9.75 1.69 2.04
CA ASN A 68 -9.57 3.12 2.28
C ASN A 68 -8.12 3.55 2.16
N LEU A 69 -7.18 2.86 2.81
CA LEU A 69 -5.78 3.31 2.81
C LEU A 69 -5.08 2.97 1.50
N TRP A 70 -5.11 1.69 1.10
CA TRP A 70 -4.45 1.24 -0.10
C TRP A 70 -5.11 1.77 -1.37
N ALA A 71 -6.43 1.62 -1.54
CA ALA A 71 -7.11 2.04 -2.77
C ALA A 71 -7.05 3.57 -3.00
N LEU A 72 -7.25 4.40 -1.96
CA LEU A 72 -7.15 5.85 -2.11
C LEU A 72 -5.71 6.28 -2.43
N SER A 73 -4.71 5.67 -1.78
CA SER A 73 -3.31 5.99 -2.02
C SER A 73 -2.88 5.58 -3.43
N LYS A 74 -3.37 4.44 -3.92
CA LYS A 74 -3.22 4.00 -5.31
C LYS A 74 -3.80 5.01 -6.29
N SER A 75 -5.08 5.36 -6.14
CA SER A 75 -5.76 6.28 -7.07
C SER A 75 -5.08 7.66 -7.09
N ARG A 76 -4.69 8.18 -5.92
CA ARG A 76 -3.97 9.46 -5.82
C ARG A 76 -2.59 9.40 -6.47
N THR A 77 -1.86 8.30 -6.31
CA THR A 77 -0.54 8.13 -6.94
C THR A 77 -0.68 8.08 -8.46
N ILE A 78 -1.64 7.29 -8.98
CA ILE A 78 -1.89 7.18 -10.41
C ILE A 78 -2.28 8.56 -10.99
N ALA A 79 -3.17 9.29 -10.31
CA ALA A 79 -3.57 10.63 -10.75
C ALA A 79 -2.37 11.60 -10.82
N LYS A 80 -1.46 11.56 -9.83
CA LYS A 80 -0.23 12.37 -9.84
C LYS A 80 0.71 11.99 -10.98
N VAL A 81 0.88 10.70 -11.25
CA VAL A 81 1.71 10.21 -12.35
C VAL A 81 1.13 10.62 -13.71
N ASP A 82 -0.19 10.48 -13.89
CA ASP A 82 -0.89 10.90 -15.10
C ASP A 82 -0.78 12.43 -15.31
N GLN A 83 -0.95 13.20 -14.24
CA GLN A 83 -0.75 14.65 -14.29
C GLN A 83 0.70 15.03 -14.64
N ALA A 84 1.70 14.36 -14.05
CA ALA A 84 3.10 14.60 -14.37
C ALA A 84 3.41 14.29 -15.84
N LYS A 85 2.90 13.17 -16.37
CA LYS A 85 3.01 12.82 -17.79
C LYS A 85 2.36 13.86 -18.71
N LYS A 86 1.20 14.40 -18.32
CA LYS A 86 0.47 15.42 -19.09
C LYS A 86 1.14 16.80 -19.07
N THR A 87 1.80 17.15 -17.97
CA THR A 87 2.33 18.51 -17.74
C THR A 87 3.85 18.62 -17.94
N GLY A 88 4.54 17.51 -18.22
CA GLY A 88 6.00 17.50 -18.41
C GLY A 88 6.79 17.90 -17.16
N SER A 89 6.18 17.85 -15.98
CA SER A 89 6.85 18.21 -14.72
C SER A 89 7.68 17.03 -14.21
N ASP A 90 9.00 17.18 -14.16
CA ASP A 90 10.00 16.23 -13.63
C ASP A 90 9.89 15.94 -12.10
N GLY A 91 8.75 16.24 -11.49
CA GLY A 91 8.52 16.16 -10.05
C GLY A 91 7.65 14.98 -9.64
N VAL A 92 8.08 13.74 -9.90
CA VAL A 92 7.47 12.58 -9.25
C VAL A 92 8.15 12.40 -7.88
N PRO A 93 7.48 12.65 -6.74
CA PRO A 93 8.12 12.54 -5.43
C PRO A 93 8.53 11.10 -5.12
N LYS A 94 9.60 10.89 -4.34
CA LYS A 94 10.12 9.56 -3.93
C LYS A 94 9.08 8.64 -3.27
N PHE A 95 8.03 9.20 -2.65
CA PHE A 95 6.90 8.43 -2.11
C PHE A 95 6.07 7.76 -3.20
N SER A 96 5.97 8.40 -4.37
CA SER A 96 5.38 7.78 -5.54
C SER A 96 6.23 6.65 -6.09
N ASP A 97 7.55 6.60 -5.91
CA ASP A 97 8.38 5.49 -6.44
C ASP A 97 8.09 4.13 -5.81
N VAL A 98 7.93 4.06 -4.48
CA VAL A 98 7.56 2.81 -3.80
C VAL A 98 6.18 2.36 -4.27
N CYS A 99 5.24 3.29 -4.25
CA CYS A 99 3.90 3.12 -4.78
C CYS A 99 3.90 2.67 -6.25
N ILE A 100 4.64 3.35 -7.14
CA ILE A 100 4.81 3.04 -8.56
C ILE A 100 5.42 1.66 -8.73
N ASN A 101 6.41 1.25 -7.95
CA ASN A 101 6.94 -0.11 -8.01
C ASN A 101 5.89 -1.16 -7.61
N VAL A 102 5.02 -0.86 -6.64
CA VAL A 102 3.86 -1.73 -6.37
C VAL A 102 2.83 -1.66 -7.50
N PHE A 103 2.66 -0.53 -8.20
CA PHE A 103 1.63 -0.34 -9.23
C PHE A 103 2.01 -0.73 -10.66
N TYR A 104 3.29 -0.60 -11.05
CA TYR A 104 3.81 -0.72 -12.42
C TYR A 104 4.77 -1.90 -12.61
N CYS A 105 5.21 -2.60 -11.55
CA CYS A 105 6.01 -3.82 -11.71
C CYS A 105 5.09 -5.02 -12.03
N SER A 106 4.53 -5.04 -13.24
CA SER A 106 3.91 -6.21 -13.85
C SER A 106 4.29 -6.20 -15.33
N TYR A 107 5.42 -6.83 -15.63
CA TYR A 107 5.65 -7.58 -16.87
C TYR A 107 6.30 -8.90 -16.47
#